data_AF-A0AAD9GM90-F1
#
_entry.id   AF-A0AAD9GM90-F1
#
_cell.length_a   1.000
_cell.length_b   1.000
_cell.length_c   1.000
_cell.angle_alpha   90.00
_cell.angle_beta   90.00
_cell.angle_gamma   90.00
#
_symmetry.space_group_name_H-M   'P 1'
#
loop_
_entity.id
_entity.type
_entity.pdbx_description
1 polymer ?
#
loop_
_entity_poly.entity_id
_entity_poly.type
_entity_poly.pdbx_seq_one_letter_code
_entity_poly.pdbx_strand_id
1 'polypeptide(L)'
;MMGTINAENDFADALHDLHDRVDSVLFDVQPWQQWTEFGACFYAMRINAFLLLGCSTVTLGELLPGAKMTAKTSRVSVNLVPSRVVKTADQYGSSIGPEICLDEYERIDWTSGGRIVLSEDNEAGVDIFFTLKETKTNNLTVFVDRRKRHNGPFKFRHAKKHFKQMDVLPQFLEGSGVRLVRGVMNCASSSNLGMYEMDHDCFLLPREKNETFHGTLAYHPACSPVVDINSASLTALRSVLKGSKEAVDEAIEVILRKRNKPSRGFSNFEAFDVQVLKKLKVGIEENAWIAP
;
A
#
# COMPACT_ATOMS: atom_id res chain seq x y z
N MET A 1 -21.87 -20.96 -15.80
CA MET A 1 -21.25 -20.16 -16.87
C MET A 1 -21.47 -18.65 -16.70
N MET A 2 -22.61 -18.18 -16.19
CA MET A 2 -22.84 -16.73 -15.94
C MET A 2 -21.95 -16.09 -14.85
N GLY A 3 -21.53 -16.85 -13.82
CA GLY A 3 -20.70 -16.30 -12.74
C GLY A 3 -19.24 -16.01 -13.13
N THR A 4 -18.70 -16.71 -14.13
CA THR A 4 -17.30 -16.59 -14.54
C THR A 4 -17.05 -15.35 -15.39
N ILE A 5 -18.00 -15.01 -16.29
CA ILE A 5 -17.93 -13.83 -17.17
C ILE A 5 -17.91 -12.54 -16.34
N ASN A 6 -18.68 -12.48 -15.25
CA ASN A 6 -18.70 -11.30 -14.39
C ASN A 6 -17.37 -11.14 -13.64
N ALA A 7 -16.78 -12.21 -13.13
CA ALA A 7 -15.49 -12.15 -12.43
C ALA A 7 -14.32 -11.77 -13.35
N GLU A 8 -14.36 -12.20 -14.63
CA GLU A 8 -13.39 -11.76 -15.65
C GLU A 8 -13.48 -10.25 -15.89
N ASN A 9 -14.70 -9.73 -16.04
CA ASN A 9 -14.93 -8.29 -16.21
C ASN A 9 -14.49 -7.50 -14.97
N ASP A 10 -14.87 -7.95 -13.77
CA ASP A 10 -14.48 -7.29 -12.51
C ASP A 10 -12.95 -7.24 -12.33
N PHE A 11 -12.26 -8.31 -12.74
CA PHE A 11 -10.80 -8.35 -12.72
C PHE A 11 -10.17 -7.44 -13.78
N ALA A 12 -10.69 -7.46 -15.01
CA ALA A 12 -10.23 -6.56 -16.09
C ALA A 12 -10.42 -5.09 -15.71
N ASP A 13 -11.54 -4.77 -15.08
CA ASP A 13 -11.85 -3.45 -14.56
C ASP A 13 -10.87 -2.99 -13.47
N ALA A 14 -10.45 -3.88 -12.57
CA ALA A 14 -9.41 -3.57 -11.59
C ALA A 14 -8.03 -3.37 -12.23
N LEU A 15 -7.73 -4.04 -13.35
CA LEU A 15 -6.53 -3.78 -14.15
C LEU A 15 -6.60 -2.43 -14.88
N HIS A 16 -7.77 -2.04 -15.39
CA HIS A 16 -7.98 -0.71 -15.94
C HIS A 16 -7.82 0.37 -14.86
N ASP A 17 -8.35 0.16 -13.65
CA ASP A 17 -8.11 1.08 -12.52
C ASP A 17 -6.62 1.24 -12.23
N LEU A 18 -5.85 0.14 -12.21
CA LEU A 18 -4.39 0.19 -12.03
C LEU A 18 -3.72 1.00 -13.15
N HIS A 19 -4.09 0.73 -14.41
CA HIS A 19 -3.53 1.45 -15.55
C HIS A 19 -3.82 2.95 -15.49
N ASP A 20 -5.09 3.31 -15.34
CA ASP A 20 -5.55 4.69 -15.41
C ASP A 20 -5.06 5.51 -14.21
N ARG A 21 -5.03 4.93 -13.01
CA ARG A 21 -4.70 5.66 -11.77
C ARG A 21 -3.23 5.61 -11.38
N VAL A 22 -2.48 4.64 -11.89
CA VAL A 22 -1.08 4.41 -11.49
C VAL A 22 -0.15 4.46 -12.69
N ASP A 23 -0.36 3.62 -13.69
CA ASP A 23 0.62 3.46 -14.78
C ASP A 23 0.65 4.66 -15.71
N SER A 24 -0.51 5.23 -16.04
CA SER A 24 -0.65 6.35 -16.96
C SER A 24 -0.06 7.66 -16.41
N VAL A 25 0.06 7.77 -15.09
CA VAL A 25 0.53 8.96 -14.35
C VAL A 25 1.79 8.69 -13.51
N LEU A 26 2.46 7.56 -13.75
CA LEU A 26 3.57 7.04 -12.94
C LEU A 26 4.77 7.98 -12.81
N PHE A 27 4.85 9.03 -13.61
CA PHE A 27 5.91 10.05 -13.51
C PHE A 27 5.38 11.48 -13.39
N ASP A 28 4.06 11.65 -13.32
CA ASP A 28 3.39 12.95 -13.25
C ASP A 28 2.97 13.32 -11.82
N VAL A 29 2.87 12.32 -10.93
CA VAL A 29 2.49 12.51 -9.53
C VAL A 29 3.58 12.03 -8.57
N GLN A 30 3.52 12.45 -7.32
CA GLN A 30 4.57 12.17 -6.35
C GLN A 30 4.62 10.66 -6.00
N PRO A 31 5.82 10.05 -5.80
CA PRO A 31 5.95 8.61 -5.57
C PRO A 31 5.11 8.07 -4.40
N TRP A 32 4.92 8.88 -3.36
CA TRP A 32 4.08 8.52 -2.23
C TRP A 32 2.59 8.48 -2.59
N GLN A 33 2.11 9.35 -3.49
CA GLN A 33 0.71 9.33 -3.96
C GLN A 33 0.49 8.06 -4.77
N GLN A 34 1.42 7.74 -5.68
CA GLN A 34 1.37 6.50 -6.45
C GLN A 34 1.39 5.28 -5.55
N TRP A 35 2.15 5.30 -4.46
CA TRP A 35 2.19 4.19 -3.52
C TRP A 35 0.86 3.94 -2.83
N THR A 36 0.11 5.00 -2.51
CA THR A 36 -1.23 4.86 -1.94
C THR A 36 -2.23 4.37 -3.00
N GLU A 37 -2.24 4.98 -4.18
CA GLU A 37 -3.10 4.60 -5.32
C GLU A 37 -2.91 3.13 -5.72
N PHE A 38 -1.65 2.75 -5.93
CA PHE A 38 -1.26 1.38 -6.22
C PHE A 38 -1.75 0.44 -5.13
N GLY A 39 -1.71 0.86 -3.87
CA GLY A 39 -2.28 0.12 -2.77
C GLY A 39 -3.74 -0.24 -2.90
N ALA A 40 -4.56 0.78 -3.17
CA ALA A 40 -5.99 0.62 -3.33
C ALA A 40 -6.29 -0.26 -4.56
N CYS A 41 -5.65 0.02 -5.69
CA CYS A 41 -5.79 -0.77 -6.92
C CYS A 41 -5.38 -2.23 -6.69
N PHE A 42 -4.29 -2.44 -5.96
CA PHE A 42 -3.78 -3.77 -5.67
C PHE A 42 -4.72 -4.57 -4.75
N TYR A 43 -5.38 -3.94 -3.77
CA TYR A 43 -6.42 -4.61 -2.99
C TYR A 43 -7.60 -5.06 -3.87
N ALA A 44 -8.12 -4.16 -4.71
CA ALA A 44 -9.22 -4.47 -5.63
C ALA A 44 -8.83 -5.61 -6.57
N MET A 45 -7.66 -5.51 -7.21
CA MET A 45 -7.12 -6.51 -8.11
C MET A 45 -6.94 -7.87 -7.42
N ARG A 46 -6.38 -7.91 -6.20
CA ARG A 46 -6.19 -9.18 -5.47
C ARG A 46 -7.53 -9.82 -5.12
N ILE A 47 -8.49 -9.05 -4.62
CA ILE A 47 -9.83 -9.57 -4.29
C ILE A 47 -10.51 -10.13 -5.55
N ASN A 48 -10.48 -9.39 -6.65
CA ASN A 48 -11.10 -9.83 -7.91
C ASN A 48 -10.35 -11.02 -8.53
N ALA A 49 -9.03 -11.13 -8.36
CA ALA A 49 -8.26 -12.30 -8.77
C ALA A 49 -8.68 -13.56 -8.00
N PHE A 50 -8.89 -13.47 -6.68
CA PHE A 50 -9.43 -14.59 -5.92
C PHE A 50 -10.82 -15.01 -6.41
N LEU A 51 -11.70 -14.04 -6.68
CA LEU A 51 -13.04 -14.31 -7.23
C LEU A 51 -12.97 -14.98 -8.61
N LEU A 52 -12.08 -14.50 -9.48
CA LEU A 52 -11.82 -15.09 -10.80
C LEU A 52 -11.34 -16.55 -10.69
N LEU A 53 -10.53 -16.86 -9.68
CA LEU A 53 -10.08 -18.23 -9.36
C LEU A 53 -11.15 -19.09 -8.68
N GLY A 54 -12.36 -18.56 -8.47
CA GLY A 54 -13.48 -19.27 -7.85
C GLY A 54 -13.45 -19.27 -6.31
N CYS A 55 -12.59 -18.47 -5.69
CA CYS A 55 -12.52 -18.31 -4.23
C CYS A 55 -13.51 -17.21 -3.80
N SER A 56 -14.65 -17.60 -3.23
CA SER A 56 -15.63 -16.66 -2.66
C SER A 56 -15.33 -16.26 -1.21
N THR A 57 -14.44 -17.00 -0.54
CA THR A 57 -14.01 -16.71 0.83
C THR A 57 -12.52 -16.97 0.97
N VAL A 58 -11.86 -16.18 1.83
CA VAL A 58 -10.44 -16.34 2.16
C VAL A 58 -10.21 -15.97 3.62
N THR A 59 -9.11 -16.45 4.19
CA THR A 59 -8.59 -15.97 5.47
C THR A 59 -7.78 -14.68 5.30
N LEU A 60 -7.61 -13.90 6.37
CA LEU A 60 -6.73 -12.71 6.31
C LEU A 60 -5.27 -13.07 6.04
N GLY A 61 -4.82 -14.26 6.46
CA GLY A 61 -3.49 -14.76 6.12
C GLY A 61 -3.30 -15.01 4.63
N GLU A 62 -4.34 -15.48 3.93
CA GLU A 62 -4.34 -15.68 2.48
C GLU A 62 -4.52 -14.36 1.73
N LEU A 63 -5.38 -13.47 2.23
CA LEU A 63 -5.61 -12.15 1.63
C LEU A 63 -4.40 -11.22 1.76
N LEU A 64 -3.59 -11.38 2.81
CA LEU A 64 -2.45 -10.51 3.15
C LEU A 64 -1.16 -11.32 3.36
N PRO A 65 -0.68 -12.05 2.34
CA PRO A 65 0.45 -12.95 2.50
C PRO A 65 1.72 -12.18 2.85
N GLY A 66 2.50 -12.71 3.80
CA GLY A 66 3.72 -12.07 4.28
C GLY A 66 3.51 -10.97 5.33
N ALA A 67 2.27 -10.53 5.59
CA ALA A 67 2.00 -9.61 6.67
C ALA A 67 2.16 -10.30 8.05
N LYS A 68 2.80 -9.59 8.99
CA LYS A 68 2.90 -10.01 10.38
C LYS A 68 1.57 -9.71 11.07
N MET A 69 0.96 -10.73 11.68
CA MET A 69 -0.29 -10.63 12.42
C MET A 69 -0.38 -11.77 13.45
N THR A 70 -1.31 -11.67 14.39
CA THR A 70 -1.56 -12.78 15.34
C THR A 70 -2.16 -13.98 14.62
N ALA A 71 -1.92 -15.20 15.14
CA ALA A 71 -2.54 -16.41 14.60
C ALA A 71 -4.08 -16.38 14.63
N LYS A 72 -4.67 -15.66 15.60
CA LYS A 72 -6.12 -15.45 15.69
C LYS A 72 -6.61 -14.57 14.54
N THR A 73 -5.97 -13.42 14.32
CA THR A 73 -6.31 -12.49 13.23
C THR A 73 -6.10 -13.12 11.86
N SER A 74 -5.01 -13.86 11.66
CA SER A 74 -4.72 -14.56 10.41
C SER A 74 -5.81 -15.54 9.99
N ARG A 75 -6.49 -16.18 10.95
CA ARG A 75 -7.55 -17.16 10.70
C ARG A 75 -8.95 -16.57 10.54
N VAL A 76 -9.11 -15.25 10.69
CA VAL A 76 -10.39 -14.60 10.40
C VAL A 76 -10.68 -14.80 8.91
N SER A 77 -11.87 -15.32 8.59
CA SER A 77 -12.30 -15.58 7.22
C SER A 77 -13.33 -14.54 6.80
N VAL A 78 -13.19 -14.02 5.59
CA VAL A 78 -14.05 -12.99 5.02
C VAL A 78 -14.63 -13.45 3.67
N ASN A 79 -15.85 -13.02 3.41
CA ASN A 79 -16.51 -13.15 2.11
C ASN A 79 -15.96 -12.10 1.16
N LEU A 80 -15.52 -12.54 -0.01
CA LEU A 80 -15.05 -11.67 -1.07
C LEU A 80 -16.21 -11.19 -1.92
N VAL A 81 -16.11 -9.95 -2.39
CA VAL A 81 -17.07 -9.32 -3.31
C VAL A 81 -16.30 -8.52 -4.35
N PRO A 82 -16.82 -8.39 -5.59
CA PRO A 82 -16.19 -7.58 -6.62
C PRO A 82 -15.88 -6.18 -6.10
N SER A 83 -14.63 -5.78 -6.25
CA SER A 83 -14.10 -4.57 -5.63
C SER A 83 -13.56 -3.61 -6.67
N ARG A 84 -13.88 -2.33 -6.52
CA ARG A 84 -13.37 -1.23 -7.36
C ARG A 84 -12.80 -0.12 -6.48
N VAL A 85 -11.85 0.63 -7.03
CA VAL A 85 -11.26 1.77 -6.32
C VAL A 85 -12.15 2.99 -6.48
N VAL A 86 -12.42 3.65 -5.36
CA VAL A 86 -13.12 4.94 -5.33
C VAL A 86 -12.31 5.94 -4.53
N LYS A 87 -12.36 7.20 -4.91
CA LYS A 87 -11.71 8.30 -4.19
C LYS A 87 -12.76 9.13 -3.48
N THR A 88 -12.40 9.69 -2.34
CA THR A 88 -13.25 10.61 -1.61
C THR A 88 -12.42 11.68 -0.92
N ALA A 89 -13.00 12.88 -0.85
CA ALA A 89 -12.51 13.95 0.01
C ALA A 89 -12.95 13.75 1.48
N ASP A 90 -13.90 12.85 1.75
CA ASP A 90 -14.33 12.55 3.11
C ASP A 90 -13.23 11.83 3.89
N GLN A 91 -12.95 12.32 5.09
CA GLN A 91 -11.90 11.76 5.93
C GLN A 91 -12.44 10.63 6.80
N TYR A 92 -11.75 9.48 6.77
CA TYR A 92 -12.02 8.40 7.71
C TYR A 92 -11.78 8.87 9.15
N GLY A 93 -12.78 8.70 10.01
CA GLY A 93 -12.75 9.08 11.41
C GLY A 93 -14.06 8.73 12.12
N SER A 94 -14.25 9.19 13.35
CA SER A 94 -15.46 8.88 14.12
C SER A 94 -16.73 9.45 13.49
N SER A 95 -16.62 10.56 12.77
CA SER A 95 -17.76 11.28 12.17
C SER A 95 -18.12 10.84 10.76
N ILE A 96 -17.34 9.97 10.12
CA ILE A 96 -17.67 9.49 8.77
C ILE A 96 -18.98 8.70 8.83
N GLY A 97 -19.90 8.98 7.91
CA GLY A 97 -21.16 8.25 7.79
C GLY A 97 -21.00 6.99 6.92
N PRO A 98 -22.10 6.22 6.72
CA PRO A 98 -22.10 5.11 5.75
C PRO A 98 -21.95 5.61 4.31
N GLU A 99 -22.45 6.80 4.00
CA GLU A 99 -22.33 7.42 2.68
C GLU A 99 -21.12 8.34 2.60
N ILE A 100 -20.33 8.21 1.54
CA ILE A 100 -19.21 9.09 1.18
C ILE A 100 -19.46 9.76 -0.17
N CYS A 101 -18.92 10.96 -0.35
CA CYS A 101 -18.96 11.71 -1.61
C CYS A 101 -17.83 11.25 -2.55
N LEU A 102 -18.17 10.86 -3.77
CA LEU A 102 -17.18 10.60 -4.84
C LEU A 102 -16.83 11.88 -5.58
N ASP A 103 -17.85 12.74 -5.77
CA ASP A 103 -17.75 14.08 -6.32
C ASP A 103 -18.87 14.97 -5.74
N GLU A 104 -19.15 16.12 -6.37
CA GLU A 104 -20.20 17.06 -5.91
C GLU A 104 -21.63 16.50 -5.98
N TYR A 105 -21.87 15.45 -6.76
CA TYR A 105 -23.22 14.97 -7.11
C TYR A 105 -23.44 13.49 -6.76
N GLU A 106 -22.37 12.69 -6.63
CA GLU A 106 -22.45 11.26 -6.37
C GLU A 106 -22.06 10.91 -4.94
N ARG A 107 -22.97 10.20 -4.26
CA ARG A 107 -22.75 9.60 -2.94
C ARG A 107 -22.94 8.10 -3.01
N ILE A 108 -22.09 7.37 -2.30
CA ILE A 108 -22.16 5.91 -2.24
C ILE A 108 -22.02 5.41 -0.81
N ASP A 109 -22.70 4.30 -0.49
CA ASP A 109 -22.48 3.57 0.75
C ASP A 109 -21.17 2.76 0.63
N TRP A 110 -20.14 3.14 1.38
CA TRP A 110 -18.86 2.42 1.37
C TRP A 110 -18.89 1.14 2.22
N THR A 111 -19.91 0.96 3.06
CA THR A 111 -20.07 -0.20 3.92
C THR A 111 -20.78 -1.37 3.25
N SER A 112 -21.43 -1.15 2.10
CA SER A 112 -22.09 -2.19 1.31
C SER A 112 -21.13 -3.26 0.76
N GLY A 113 -19.82 -3.02 0.84
CA GLY A 113 -18.77 -3.87 0.30
C GLY A 113 -18.43 -3.53 -1.15
N GLY A 114 -17.30 -4.03 -1.63
CA GLY A 114 -16.87 -3.86 -3.03
C GLY A 114 -16.32 -2.48 -3.38
N ARG A 115 -15.97 -1.70 -2.37
CA ARG A 115 -15.40 -0.35 -2.52
C ARG A 115 -14.09 -0.29 -1.74
N ILE A 116 -12.99 -0.16 -2.47
CA ILE A 116 -11.69 0.16 -1.89
C ILE A 116 -11.57 1.67 -1.91
N VAL A 117 -11.80 2.29 -0.76
CA VAL A 117 -11.86 3.74 -0.65
C VAL A 117 -10.47 4.30 -0.38
N LEU A 118 -10.05 5.21 -1.24
CA LEU A 118 -8.87 6.04 -1.07
C LEU A 118 -9.29 7.38 -0.45
N SER A 119 -8.76 7.67 0.74
CA SER A 119 -8.96 8.95 1.41
C SER A 119 -7.92 9.94 0.90
N GLU A 120 -8.35 11.14 0.52
CA GLU A 120 -7.42 12.27 0.40
C GLU A 120 -6.90 12.67 1.80
N ASP A 121 -5.70 13.28 1.83
CA ASP A 121 -4.85 13.56 3.00
C ASP A 121 -5.62 13.65 4.33
N ASN A 122 -5.50 12.61 5.18
CA ASN A 122 -6.31 12.44 6.39
C ASN A 122 -5.49 12.66 7.68
N GLU A 123 -6.06 13.42 8.62
CA GLU A 123 -5.51 13.64 9.96
C GLU A 123 -5.45 12.37 10.82
N ALA A 124 -6.48 11.51 10.76
CA ALA A 124 -6.48 10.18 11.38
C ALA A 124 -5.35 9.32 10.77
N GLY A 125 -4.96 9.65 9.54
CA GLY A 125 -3.89 9.01 8.79
C GLY A 125 -4.23 7.58 8.43
N VAL A 126 -5.47 7.36 8.02
CA VAL A 126 -5.91 6.20 7.24
C VAL A 126 -5.92 6.64 5.79
N ASP A 127 -5.14 5.94 4.96
CA ASP A 127 -4.99 6.29 3.55
C ASP A 127 -5.94 5.47 2.67
N ILE A 128 -6.22 4.23 3.08
CA ILE A 128 -7.17 3.33 2.41
C ILE A 128 -8.10 2.72 3.45
N PHE A 129 -9.39 2.62 3.14
CA PHE A 129 -10.35 1.88 3.97
C PHE A 129 -11.39 1.15 3.12
N PHE A 130 -11.89 0.03 3.62
CA PHE A 130 -12.94 -0.75 2.95
C PHE A 130 -13.57 -1.74 3.91
N THR A 131 -14.63 -2.42 3.46
CA THR A 131 -15.32 -3.43 4.26
C THR A 131 -15.44 -4.77 3.53
N LEU A 132 -15.37 -5.84 4.31
CA LEU A 132 -15.79 -7.19 3.92
C LEU A 132 -16.64 -7.78 5.05
N LYS A 133 -17.37 -8.87 4.80
CA LYS A 133 -18.16 -9.54 5.84
C LYS A 133 -17.43 -10.79 6.33
N GLU A 134 -17.34 -10.98 7.64
CA GLU A 134 -16.76 -12.19 8.22
C GLU A 134 -17.65 -13.39 7.88
N THR A 135 -17.07 -14.46 7.36
CA THR A 135 -17.81 -15.63 6.83
C THR A 135 -18.70 -16.30 7.88
N LYS A 136 -18.24 -16.36 9.13
CA LYS A 136 -18.93 -17.10 10.21
C LYS A 136 -20.08 -16.33 10.85
N THR A 137 -19.91 -15.02 11.01
CA THR A 137 -20.82 -14.15 11.77
C THR A 137 -21.65 -13.26 10.86
N ASN A 138 -21.23 -13.10 9.60
CA ASN A 138 -21.71 -12.09 8.67
C ASN A 138 -21.52 -10.65 9.18
N ASN A 139 -20.76 -10.46 10.26
CA ASN A 139 -20.45 -9.14 10.79
C ASN A 139 -19.53 -8.40 9.84
N LEU A 140 -19.69 -7.07 9.80
CA LEU A 140 -18.80 -6.21 9.04
C LEU A 140 -17.39 -6.26 9.62
N THR A 141 -16.40 -6.40 8.75
CA THR A 141 -14.99 -6.22 9.04
C THR A 141 -14.52 -4.99 8.27
N VAL A 142 -14.20 -3.93 8.99
CA VAL A 142 -13.64 -2.69 8.45
C VAL A 142 -12.13 -2.83 8.41
N PHE A 143 -11.55 -2.65 7.24
CA PHE A 143 -10.12 -2.57 7.04
C PHE A 143 -9.71 -1.11 6.94
N VAL A 144 -8.67 -0.74 7.67
CA VAL A 144 -7.99 0.55 7.52
C VAL A 144 -6.51 0.26 7.28
N ASP A 145 -5.97 0.81 6.21
CA ASP A 145 -4.56 0.72 5.83
C ASP A 145 -3.95 2.12 5.88
N ARG A 146 -2.84 2.20 6.61
CA ARG A 146 -1.97 3.36 6.64
C ARG A 146 -0.65 3.07 5.93
N ARG A 147 -0.38 3.94 4.97
CA ARG A 147 0.79 4.04 4.12
C ARG A 147 1.54 5.31 4.47
N LYS A 148 1.98 5.42 5.73
CA LYS A 148 2.73 6.61 6.17
C LYS A 148 4.23 6.50 6.01
N ARG A 149 4.75 7.65 5.57
CA ARG A 149 6.16 8.00 5.44
C ARG A 149 6.80 8.01 6.82
N HIS A 150 7.95 7.36 6.97
CA HIS A 150 8.76 7.50 8.17
C HIS A 150 10.20 7.82 7.80
N ASN A 151 10.66 8.99 8.23
CA ASN A 151 12.03 9.43 8.03
C ASN A 151 12.91 8.74 9.08
N GLY A 152 13.82 7.87 8.62
CA GLY A 152 14.74 7.13 9.48
C GLY A 152 14.26 5.72 9.85
N PRO A 153 14.93 5.06 10.82
CA PRO A 153 14.65 3.68 11.16
C PRO A 153 13.28 3.56 11.84
N PHE A 154 12.32 2.96 11.14
CA PHE A 154 11.03 2.63 11.71
C PHE A 154 11.17 1.55 12.78
N LYS A 155 10.98 1.95 14.03
CA LYS A 155 10.95 1.09 15.22
C LYS A 155 9.52 0.70 15.60
N PHE A 156 9.40 -0.38 16.37
CA PHE A 156 8.13 -0.89 16.89
C PHE A 156 7.24 0.17 17.57
N ARG A 157 7.83 1.15 18.28
CA ARG A 157 7.09 2.24 18.93
C ARG A 157 6.27 3.09 17.95
N HIS A 158 6.73 3.20 16.69
CA HIS A 158 6.01 3.93 15.66
C HIS A 158 4.83 3.11 15.13
N ALA A 159 4.99 1.79 14.95
CA ALA A 159 3.86 0.89 14.65
C ALA A 159 2.75 1.04 15.69
N LYS A 160 3.11 0.95 16.99
CA LYS A 160 2.15 1.11 18.08
C LYS A 160 1.45 2.48 18.05
N LYS A 161 2.20 3.56 17.76
CA LYS A 161 1.62 4.90 17.59
C LYS A 161 0.62 4.94 16.43
N HIS A 162 0.95 4.34 15.28
CA HIS A 162 0.06 4.32 14.12
C HIS A 162 -1.19 3.48 14.35
N PHE A 163 -1.06 2.30 14.95
CA PHE A 163 -2.22 1.49 15.30
C PHE A 163 -3.16 2.23 16.26
N LYS A 164 -2.61 2.95 17.25
CA LYS A 164 -3.42 3.79 18.15
C LYS A 164 -4.12 4.94 17.42
N GLN A 165 -3.50 5.52 16.40
CA GLN A 165 -4.12 6.60 15.61
C GLN A 165 -5.25 6.10 14.72
N MET A 166 -5.14 4.87 14.21
CA MET A 166 -6.18 4.21 13.41
C MET A 166 -7.22 3.48 14.27
N ASP A 167 -7.10 3.54 15.60
CA ASP A 167 -8.03 2.89 16.53
C ASP A 167 -9.29 3.74 16.72
N VAL A 168 -9.95 4.03 15.60
CA VAL A 168 -11.13 4.88 15.52
C VAL A 168 -12.16 4.11 14.69
N LEU A 169 -13.24 3.68 15.34
CA LEU A 169 -14.40 3.14 14.66
C LEU A 169 -15.39 4.27 14.40
N PRO A 170 -15.98 4.39 13.19
CA PRO A 170 -17.05 5.33 12.93
C PRO A 170 -18.23 5.15 13.90
N GLN A 171 -18.78 6.24 14.40
CA GLN A 171 -19.80 6.22 15.46
C GLN A 171 -21.04 5.42 15.07
N PHE A 172 -21.42 5.45 13.79
CA PHE A 172 -22.57 4.69 13.27
C PHE A 172 -22.36 3.17 13.26
N LEU A 173 -21.12 2.69 13.44
CA LEU A 173 -20.76 1.28 13.51
C LEU A 173 -20.53 0.80 14.96
N GLU A 174 -20.59 1.70 15.94
CA GLU A 174 -20.44 1.35 17.35
C GLU A 174 -21.59 0.43 17.81
N GLY A 175 -21.25 -0.60 18.59
CA GLY A 175 -22.23 -1.56 19.11
C GLY A 175 -22.75 -2.59 18.09
N SER A 176 -22.39 -2.50 16.81
CA SER A 176 -22.88 -3.42 15.75
C SER A 176 -22.07 -4.71 15.60
N GLY A 177 -21.18 -5.02 16.57
CA GLY A 177 -20.32 -6.21 16.51
C GLY A 177 -19.27 -6.19 15.39
N VAL A 178 -18.96 -5.00 14.87
CA VAL A 178 -17.98 -4.78 13.80
C VAL A 178 -16.58 -5.11 14.27
N ARG A 179 -15.79 -5.74 13.39
CA ARG A 179 -14.35 -5.93 13.58
C ARG A 179 -13.59 -4.81 12.87
N LEU A 180 -12.67 -4.15 13.56
CA LEU A 180 -11.75 -3.18 12.96
C LEU A 180 -10.37 -3.82 12.79
N VAL A 181 -9.92 -3.97 11.55
CA VAL A 181 -8.60 -4.51 11.18
C VAL A 181 -7.71 -3.36 10.72
N ARG A 182 -6.61 -3.13 11.42
CA ARG A 182 -5.69 -2.00 11.19
C ARG A 182 -4.38 -2.45 10.56
N GLY A 183 -4.01 -1.80 9.48
CA GLY A 183 -2.89 -2.13 8.62
C GLY A 183 -1.83 -1.06 8.60
N VAL A 184 -0.56 -1.46 8.68
CA VAL A 184 0.59 -0.56 8.49
C VAL A 184 1.52 -1.18 7.45
N MET A 185 1.71 -0.48 6.33
CA MET A 185 2.35 -1.06 5.13
C MET A 185 3.78 -0.56 4.90
N ASN A 186 4.66 -1.47 4.46
CA ASN A 186 6.06 -1.22 4.02
C ASN A 186 6.89 -0.34 4.98
N CYS A 187 6.70 -0.54 6.28
CA CYS A 187 7.19 0.42 7.26
C CYS A 187 8.59 0.13 7.79
N ALA A 188 9.05 -1.13 7.88
CA ALA A 188 10.30 -1.47 8.56
C ALA A 188 10.98 -2.72 8.03
N SER A 189 12.29 -2.82 8.29
CA SER A 189 12.99 -4.10 8.24
C SER A 189 12.48 -5.04 9.34
N SER A 190 12.45 -6.33 9.06
CA SER A 190 12.04 -7.39 9.99
C SER A 190 12.90 -7.37 11.27
N SER A 191 14.18 -7.01 11.15
CA SER A 191 15.10 -6.84 12.29
C SER A 191 14.65 -5.77 13.28
N ASN A 192 14.08 -4.65 12.80
CA ASN A 192 13.58 -3.57 13.66
C ASN A 192 12.25 -3.93 14.35
N LEU A 193 11.63 -5.05 13.95
CA LEU A 193 10.33 -5.53 14.41
C LEU A 193 10.42 -6.87 15.17
N GLY A 194 11.64 -7.40 15.38
CA GLY A 194 11.87 -8.75 15.90
C GLY A 194 11.20 -9.01 17.26
N MET A 195 11.20 -8.00 18.15
CA MET A 195 10.59 -8.08 19.49
C MET A 195 9.15 -7.52 19.55
N TYR A 196 8.58 -7.08 18.43
CA TYR A 196 7.23 -6.50 18.46
C TYR A 196 6.17 -7.60 18.45
N GLU A 197 5.40 -7.69 19.52
CA GLU A 197 4.19 -8.50 19.59
C GLU A 197 3.05 -7.76 18.89
N MET A 198 2.37 -8.45 17.98
CA MET A 198 1.24 -7.87 17.25
C MET A 198 0.01 -7.84 18.13
N ASP A 199 -0.65 -6.69 18.19
CA ASP A 199 -1.98 -6.58 18.79
C ASP A 199 -3.02 -7.36 17.95
N HIS A 200 -4.14 -7.73 18.56
CA HIS A 200 -5.25 -8.33 17.83
C HIS A 200 -5.80 -7.38 16.78
N ASP A 201 -6.21 -7.95 15.65
CA ASP A 201 -6.81 -7.24 14.51
C ASP A 201 -5.90 -6.12 13.99
N CYS A 202 -4.60 -6.38 14.04
CA CYS A 202 -3.57 -5.57 13.42
C CYS A 202 -2.76 -6.44 12.45
N PHE A 203 -2.37 -5.85 11.33
CA PHE A 203 -1.38 -6.42 10.44
C PHE A 203 -0.31 -5.38 10.09
N LEU A 204 0.92 -5.85 9.95
CA LEU A 204 2.06 -5.02 9.57
C LEU A 204 2.80 -5.73 8.44
N LEU A 205 3.08 -5.02 7.34
CA LEU A 205 3.88 -5.58 6.25
C LEU A 205 5.34 -5.12 6.37
N PRO A 206 6.29 -6.03 6.69
CA PRO A 206 7.72 -5.72 6.65
C PRO A 206 8.21 -5.52 5.21
N ARG A 207 9.26 -4.71 5.03
CA ARG A 207 9.84 -4.43 3.71
C ARG A 207 10.31 -5.71 3.00
N GLU A 208 10.90 -6.65 3.73
CA GLU A 208 11.41 -7.91 3.15
C GLU A 208 10.29 -8.85 2.69
N LYS A 209 9.04 -8.55 3.03
CA LYS A 209 7.86 -9.31 2.61
C LYS A 209 7.12 -8.65 1.45
N ASN A 210 7.68 -7.59 0.86
CA ASN A 210 7.10 -6.91 -0.30
C ASN A 210 6.84 -7.89 -1.47
N GLU A 211 7.79 -8.77 -1.78
CA GLU A 211 7.64 -9.81 -2.80
C GLU A 211 6.57 -10.84 -2.44
N THR A 212 6.55 -11.31 -1.20
CA THR A 212 5.51 -12.26 -0.74
C THR A 212 4.12 -11.66 -0.83
N PHE A 213 3.99 -10.37 -0.54
CA PHE A 213 2.72 -9.67 -0.62
C PHE A 213 2.37 -9.37 -2.09
N HIS A 214 3.16 -8.58 -2.80
CA HIS A 214 2.82 -8.09 -4.14
C HIS A 214 3.05 -9.08 -5.28
N GLY A 215 3.73 -10.20 -5.03
CA GLY A 215 4.07 -11.18 -6.06
C GLY A 215 4.91 -10.54 -7.16
N THR A 216 4.52 -10.74 -8.43
CA THR A 216 5.21 -10.15 -9.59
C THR A 216 5.16 -8.63 -9.61
N LEU A 217 4.17 -8.01 -8.97
CA LEU A 217 4.05 -6.54 -8.89
C LEU A 217 4.96 -5.93 -7.81
N ALA A 218 5.73 -6.73 -7.08
CA ALA A 218 6.70 -6.21 -6.09
C ALA A 218 7.85 -5.42 -6.72
N TYR A 219 7.98 -5.46 -8.05
CA TYR A 219 8.95 -4.67 -8.81
C TYR A 219 8.30 -3.48 -9.52
N HIS A 220 6.99 -3.29 -9.35
CA HIS A 220 6.28 -2.15 -9.91
C HIS A 220 6.79 -0.86 -9.25
N PRO A 221 7.10 0.22 -9.99
CA PRO A 221 7.67 1.43 -9.39
C PRO A 221 6.78 2.06 -8.32
N ALA A 222 5.45 1.93 -8.44
CA ALA A 222 4.50 2.41 -7.45
C ALA A 222 4.28 1.45 -6.25
N CYS A 223 4.85 0.24 -6.23
CA CYS A 223 4.61 -0.70 -5.11
C CYS A 223 5.31 -0.30 -3.81
N SER A 224 6.31 0.57 -3.90
CA SER A 224 7.09 1.07 -2.79
C SER A 224 7.25 2.57 -2.95
N PRO A 225 7.13 3.37 -1.87
CA PRO A 225 7.43 4.79 -1.95
C PRO A 225 8.94 5.03 -2.01
N VAL A 226 9.74 3.96 -1.86
CA VAL A 226 11.20 3.97 -1.81
C VAL A 226 11.77 3.17 -2.96
N VAL A 227 12.74 3.74 -3.68
CA VAL A 227 13.58 3.03 -4.64
C VAL A 227 14.90 2.66 -3.97
N ASP A 228 15.15 1.36 -3.85
CA ASP A 228 16.43 0.84 -3.38
C ASP A 228 17.47 0.98 -4.49
N ILE A 229 18.42 1.91 -4.34
CA ILE A 229 19.45 2.16 -5.36
C ILE A 229 20.44 1.02 -5.51
N ASN A 230 20.52 0.04 -4.62
CA ASN A 230 21.42 -1.09 -4.78
C ASN A 230 20.78 -2.26 -5.55
N SER A 231 19.45 -2.30 -5.64
CA SER A 231 18.72 -3.41 -6.28
C SER A 231 17.75 -2.98 -7.39
N ALA A 232 17.31 -1.72 -7.43
CA ALA A 232 16.30 -1.23 -8.37
C ALA A 232 16.71 -1.37 -9.84
N SER A 233 15.72 -1.55 -10.72
CA SER A 233 15.94 -1.57 -12.17
C SER A 233 16.40 -0.21 -12.71
N LEU A 234 17.01 -0.22 -13.90
CA LEU A 234 17.38 1.01 -14.62
C LEU A 234 16.20 1.97 -14.79
N THR A 235 15.02 1.44 -15.11
CA THR A 235 13.79 2.22 -15.26
C THR A 235 13.38 2.88 -13.95
N ALA A 236 13.39 2.13 -12.84
CA ALA A 236 13.05 2.65 -11.52
C ALA A 236 14.07 3.67 -10.98
N LEU A 237 15.35 3.56 -11.39
CA LEU A 237 16.34 4.59 -11.09
C LEU A 237 16.08 5.87 -11.89
N ARG A 238 15.80 5.76 -13.21
CA ARG A 238 15.50 6.92 -14.06
C ARG A 238 14.28 7.69 -13.59
N SER A 239 13.29 7.01 -13.01
CA SER A 239 12.06 7.65 -12.54
C SER A 239 12.21 8.47 -11.26
N VAL A 240 13.26 8.23 -10.46
CA VAL A 240 13.46 8.93 -9.18
C VAL A 240 14.61 9.94 -9.19
N LEU A 241 15.44 9.91 -10.23
CA LEU A 241 16.55 10.85 -10.40
C LEU A 241 16.12 12.00 -11.30
N LYS A 242 16.30 13.23 -10.84
CA LYS A 242 15.92 14.46 -11.56
C LYS A 242 17.17 15.17 -12.09
N GLY A 243 17.13 15.65 -13.32
CA GLY A 243 18.25 16.34 -13.98
C GLY A 243 18.10 16.31 -15.49
N SER A 244 19.13 16.78 -16.22
CA SER A 244 19.18 16.50 -17.66
C SER A 244 19.33 15.00 -17.90
N LYS A 245 18.92 14.52 -19.08
CA LYS A 245 19.03 13.10 -19.44
C LYS A 245 20.46 12.57 -19.25
N GLU A 246 21.45 13.37 -19.64
CA GLU A 246 22.87 13.06 -19.51
C GLU A 246 23.29 12.94 -18.04
N ALA A 247 22.84 13.87 -17.18
CA ALA A 247 23.15 13.84 -15.75
C ALA A 247 22.53 12.63 -15.05
N VAL A 248 21.29 12.26 -15.42
CA VAL A 248 20.62 11.07 -14.90
C VAL A 248 21.33 9.79 -15.35
N ASP A 249 21.69 9.68 -16.62
CA ASP A 249 22.42 8.51 -17.12
C ASP A 249 23.80 8.37 -16.45
N GLU A 250 24.54 9.48 -16.23
CA GLU A 250 25.79 9.47 -15.45
C GLU A 250 25.60 9.02 -14.00
N ALA A 251 24.55 9.49 -13.33
CA ALA A 251 24.22 9.10 -11.96
C ALA A 251 23.94 7.59 -11.88
N ILE A 252 23.19 7.05 -12.84
CA ILE A 252 22.89 5.62 -12.93
C ILE A 252 24.16 4.80 -13.15
N GLU A 253 25.07 5.24 -14.02
CA GLU A 253 26.35 4.54 -14.20
C GLU A 253 27.14 4.43 -12.89
N VAL A 254 27.17 5.51 -12.09
CA VAL A 254 27.85 5.49 -10.79
C VAL A 254 27.21 4.47 -9.86
N ILE A 255 25.87 4.42 -9.82
CA ILE A 255 25.12 3.45 -9.03
C ILE A 255 25.46 2.03 -9.48
N LEU A 256 25.35 1.72 -10.77
CA LEU A 256 25.61 0.38 -11.31
C LEU A 256 27.07 -0.05 -11.11
N ARG A 257 28.04 0.86 -11.32
CA ARG A 257 29.46 0.58 -11.01
C ARG A 257 29.67 0.27 -9.54
N LYS A 258 28.98 0.96 -8.63
CA LYS A 258 29.08 0.73 -7.19
C LYS A 258 28.45 -0.60 -6.78
N ARG A 259 27.32 -1.00 -7.38
CA ARG A 259 26.69 -2.31 -7.18
C ARG A 259 27.62 -3.48 -7.52
N ASN A 260 28.43 -3.33 -8.56
CA ASN A 260 29.36 -4.37 -9.02
C ASN A 260 30.64 -4.49 -8.19
N LYS A 261 30.86 -3.62 -7.20
CA LYS A 261 32.00 -3.72 -6.26
C LYS A 261 31.70 -4.75 -5.15
N PRO A 262 32.72 -5.26 -4.43
CA PRO A 262 32.52 -6.19 -3.32
C PRO A 262 31.59 -5.67 -2.21
N SER A 263 31.46 -4.34 -2.08
CA SER A 263 30.52 -3.70 -1.13
C SER A 263 29.05 -3.82 -1.55
N ARG A 264 28.74 -4.35 -2.74
CA ARG A 264 27.40 -4.54 -3.30
C ARG A 264 26.51 -3.30 -3.27
N GLY A 265 27.10 -2.13 -3.59
CA GLY A 265 26.38 -0.86 -3.60
C GLY A 265 26.80 0.10 -2.49
N PHE A 266 25.88 0.99 -2.11
CA PHE A 266 26.05 2.03 -1.09
C PHE A 266 25.62 1.51 0.28
N SER A 267 26.40 1.79 1.31
CA SER A 267 26.10 1.36 2.68
C SER A 267 25.27 2.36 3.49
N ASN A 268 25.18 3.60 3.03
CA ASN A 268 24.41 4.68 3.66
C ASN A 268 24.12 5.81 2.66
N PHE A 269 23.23 6.72 3.06
CA PHE A 269 22.76 7.81 2.22
C PHE A 269 23.83 8.87 1.96
N GLU A 270 24.71 9.14 2.93
CA GLU A 270 25.84 10.06 2.77
C GLU A 270 26.78 9.64 1.62
N ALA A 271 27.13 8.35 1.56
CA ALA A 271 27.99 7.82 0.51
C ALA A 271 27.34 7.92 -0.88
N PHE A 272 26.00 7.82 -0.93
CA PHE A 272 25.21 8.01 -2.14
C PHE A 272 25.14 9.49 -2.55
N ASP A 273 24.82 10.38 -1.62
CA ASP A 273 24.70 11.83 -1.84
C ASP A 273 25.98 12.42 -2.44
N VAL A 274 27.13 12.10 -1.83
CA VAL A 274 28.43 12.62 -2.27
C VAL A 274 28.81 12.18 -3.68
N GLN A 275 28.44 10.96 -4.09
CA GLN A 275 28.89 10.37 -5.36
C GLN A 275 27.88 10.51 -6.50
N VAL A 276 26.59 10.60 -6.18
CA VAL A 276 25.50 10.54 -7.16
C VAL A 276 24.73 11.86 -7.20
N LEU A 277 24.27 12.38 -6.05
CA LEU A 277 23.40 13.56 -6.03
C LEU A 277 24.13 14.84 -6.43
N LYS A 278 25.42 14.96 -6.11
CA LYS A 278 26.26 16.07 -6.61
C LYS A 278 26.33 16.16 -8.13
N LYS A 279 26.11 15.06 -8.86
CA LYS A 279 26.11 15.05 -10.34
C LYS A 279 24.80 15.55 -10.96
N LEU A 280 23.70 15.46 -10.23
CA LEU A 280 22.36 15.77 -10.75
C LEU A 280 22.08 17.28 -10.85
N LYS A 281 22.88 18.14 -10.17
CA LYS A 281 22.83 19.63 -10.16
C LYS A 281 21.45 20.27 -9.87
N VAL A 282 20.42 19.46 -9.66
CA VAL A 282 19.10 19.79 -9.16
C VAL A 282 18.81 18.69 -8.13
N GLY A 283 18.44 19.08 -6.91
CA GLY A 283 18.22 18.11 -5.83
C GLY A 283 17.18 17.04 -6.17
N ILE A 284 17.18 15.95 -5.40
CA ILE A 284 16.03 15.04 -5.35
C ILE A 284 14.80 15.88 -4.99
N GLU A 285 13.64 15.66 -5.62
CA GLU A 285 12.39 16.15 -5.03
C GLU A 285 12.32 15.67 -3.58
N GLU A 286 11.94 16.53 -2.63
CA GLU A 286 11.84 16.18 -1.19
C GLU A 286 10.93 14.96 -0.91
N ASN A 287 10.29 14.42 -1.95
CA ASN A 287 9.33 13.33 -1.97
C ASN A 287 9.80 12.05 -2.69
N ALA A 288 10.96 12.03 -3.38
CA ALA A 288 11.50 10.82 -3.99
C ALA A 288 12.45 10.11 -3.01
N TRP A 289 11.95 9.07 -2.34
CA TRP A 289 12.72 8.37 -1.32
C TRP A 289 13.67 7.35 -1.96
N ILE A 290 14.95 7.50 -1.68
CA ILE A 290 16.00 6.59 -2.12
C ILE A 290 16.56 5.86 -0.90
N ALA A 291 16.45 4.53 -0.87
CA ALA A 291 17.15 3.71 0.13
C ALA A 291 18.49 3.26 -0.43
N PRO A 292 19.61 3.52 0.27
CA PRO A 292 20.88 2.86 0.00
C PRO A 292 20.82 1.37 0.35
#